data_AF-A0A1F9YMS0-F1
#
_entry.id   AF-A0A1F9YMS0-F1
#
_cell.length_a   1.000
_cell.length_b   1.000
_cell.length_c   1.000
_cell.angle_alpha   90.00
_cell.angle_beta   90.00
_cell.angle_gamma   90.00
#
_symmetry.space_group_name_H-M   'P 1'
#
loop_
_entity.id
_entity.type
_entity.pdbx_description
1 polymer ?
#
loop_
_entity_poly.entity_id
_entity_poly.type
_entity_poly.pdbx_seq_one_letter_code
_entity_poly.pdbx_strand_id
1 'polypeptide(L)'
;MTRKNPLRDLHRFGVSVWYDYVSRSLISSGELSRLIKDDGVRGVTSNPSIFEKAIGSSCDYDDAIRRHGRPGQAPVELFEKLAIEDIAAACDLFGPLYDETKAGDGFVSLEVAPSLARNAAGTTAEAKRLWAAVNRSNLMVKVPGTVEGLQAFEDLTAEGISVNVTLLFSCQRYAAVAEAYLKGLERRAAAGKDLSKVASVASFFVSRVDSAIDTLLEKRTEPQAKALLGKAAVANAKLAYQHGKKVFGSARFKALAAKGARPQRLLWASTGTKNPAYKDTLYVDELIG
;
A
#
# COMPACT_ATOMS: atom_id res chain seq x y z
N MET A 1 11.79 -28.46 -17.56
CA MET A 1 11.27 -27.16 -18.05
C MET A 1 10.77 -26.40 -16.82
N THR A 2 11.40 -25.30 -16.44
CA THR A 2 10.86 -24.43 -15.38
C THR A 2 9.49 -23.93 -15.81
N ARG A 3 8.46 -24.19 -15.00
CA ARG A 3 7.08 -23.75 -15.26
C ARG A 3 7.11 -22.22 -15.43
N LYS A 4 6.58 -21.69 -16.54
CA LYS A 4 6.42 -20.23 -16.71
C LYS A 4 5.58 -19.72 -15.53
N ASN A 5 6.08 -18.74 -14.79
CA ASN A 5 5.33 -18.04 -13.74
C ASN A 5 5.18 -16.57 -14.16
N PRO A 6 4.03 -16.19 -14.74
CA PRO A 6 3.80 -14.83 -15.20
C PRO A 6 4.01 -13.76 -14.11
N LEU A 7 3.70 -14.07 -12.85
CA LEU A 7 3.92 -13.14 -11.74
C LEU A 7 5.41 -12.85 -11.52
N ARG A 8 6.27 -13.86 -11.69
CA ARG A 8 7.72 -13.65 -11.61
C ARG A 8 8.25 -12.88 -12.82
N ASP A 9 7.65 -13.08 -13.99
CA ASP A 9 8.06 -12.38 -15.21
C ASP A 9 7.79 -10.87 -15.12
N LEU A 10 6.79 -10.43 -14.35
CA LEU A 10 6.50 -9.00 -14.09
C LEU A 10 7.70 -8.25 -13.49
N HIS A 11 8.54 -8.91 -12.69
CA HIS A 11 9.75 -8.30 -12.11
C HIS A 11 10.72 -7.81 -13.18
N ARG A 12 10.77 -8.49 -14.34
CA ARG A 12 11.63 -8.09 -15.46
C ARG A 12 11.20 -6.75 -16.07
N PHE A 13 9.97 -6.34 -15.83
CA PHE A 13 9.41 -5.05 -16.23
C PHE A 13 9.45 -4.01 -15.09
N GLY A 14 10.09 -4.32 -13.96
CA GLY A 14 10.19 -3.41 -12.81
C GLY A 14 8.96 -3.36 -11.90
N VAL A 15 8.03 -4.31 -12.05
CA VAL A 15 6.79 -4.35 -11.28
C VAL A 15 6.88 -5.38 -10.16
N SER A 16 6.75 -4.91 -8.91
CA SER A 16 6.63 -5.76 -7.73
C SER A 16 5.17 -6.10 -7.46
N VAL A 17 4.83 -7.40 -7.40
CA VAL A 17 3.48 -7.88 -7.07
C VAL A 17 3.32 -7.97 -5.56
N TRP A 18 2.29 -7.33 -5.02
CA TRP A 18 1.91 -7.41 -3.61
C TRP A 18 0.59 -8.15 -3.47
N TYR A 19 0.42 -8.88 -2.38
CA TYR A 19 -0.80 -9.62 -2.09
C TYR A 19 -1.75 -8.76 -1.22
N ASP A 20 -2.95 -8.47 -1.72
CA ASP A 20 -3.92 -7.58 -1.06
C ASP A 20 -4.85 -8.34 -0.10
N TYR A 21 -4.25 -9.15 0.77
CA TYR A 21 -4.92 -9.88 1.83
C TYR A 21 -3.91 -10.31 2.90
N VAL A 22 -4.36 -10.41 4.15
CA VAL A 22 -3.61 -11.03 5.23
C VAL A 22 -4.58 -11.73 6.17
N SER A 23 -4.23 -12.93 6.59
CA SER A 23 -4.93 -13.67 7.63
C SER A 23 -3.95 -14.53 8.40
N ARG A 24 -4.35 -14.94 9.60
CA ARG A 24 -3.55 -15.82 10.44
C ARG A 24 -3.29 -17.18 9.82
N SER A 25 -4.30 -17.78 9.17
CA SER A 25 -4.14 -19.02 8.39
C SER A 25 -3.13 -18.85 7.25
N LEU A 26 -3.17 -17.75 6.49
CA LEU A 26 -2.24 -17.49 5.38
C LEU A 26 -0.78 -17.50 5.86
N ILE A 27 -0.53 -16.97 7.06
CA ILE A 27 0.80 -16.92 7.68
C ILE A 27 1.19 -18.29 8.26
N SER A 28 0.35 -18.85 9.12
CA SER A 28 0.68 -20.05 9.92
C SER A 28 0.70 -21.35 9.11
N SER A 29 -0.06 -21.44 8.01
CA SER A 29 -0.07 -22.59 7.11
C SER A 29 1.19 -22.70 6.23
N GLY A 30 2.01 -21.64 6.16
CA GLY A 30 3.15 -21.56 5.24
C GLY A 30 2.78 -21.10 3.82
N GLU A 31 1.51 -20.83 3.54
CA GLU A 31 1.07 -20.37 2.22
C GLU A 31 1.69 -19.01 1.85
N LEU A 32 1.80 -18.06 2.78
CA LEU A 32 2.51 -16.80 2.52
C LEU A 32 3.98 -17.04 2.15
N SER A 33 4.66 -17.94 2.85
CA SER A 33 6.05 -18.30 2.53
C SER A 33 6.17 -18.93 1.14
N ARG A 34 5.20 -19.76 0.75
CA ARG A 34 5.11 -20.34 -0.60
C ARG A 34 4.90 -19.25 -1.66
N LEU A 35 3.98 -18.31 -1.44
CA LEU A 35 3.73 -17.18 -2.34
C LEU A 35 4.97 -16.29 -2.52
N ILE A 36 5.74 -16.06 -1.46
CA ILE A 36 7.00 -15.30 -1.53
C ILE A 36 8.02 -16.07 -2.36
N LYS A 37 8.26 -17.34 -2.01
CA LYS A 37 9.35 -18.15 -2.60
C LYS A 37 9.05 -18.55 -4.04
N ASP A 38 7.87 -19.07 -4.30
CA ASP A 38 7.52 -19.74 -5.54
C ASP A 38 6.87 -18.75 -6.53
N ASP A 39 5.93 -17.93 -6.07
CA ASP A 39 5.21 -16.96 -6.89
C ASP A 39 5.89 -15.60 -7.01
N GLY A 40 6.86 -15.32 -6.16
CA GLY A 40 7.61 -14.07 -6.17
C GLY A 40 6.77 -12.88 -5.71
N VAL A 41 5.85 -13.09 -4.77
CA VAL A 41 5.16 -12.01 -4.05
C VAL A 41 6.17 -11.22 -3.24
N ARG A 42 6.06 -9.88 -3.29
CA ARG A 42 7.05 -8.94 -2.80
C ARG A 42 6.56 -7.99 -1.71
N GLY A 43 5.33 -8.14 -1.27
CA GLY A 43 4.76 -7.41 -0.15
C GLY A 43 3.32 -7.82 0.11
N VAL A 44 2.76 -7.33 1.22
CA VAL A 44 1.37 -7.56 1.61
C VAL A 44 0.72 -6.26 2.06
N THR A 45 -0.54 -6.07 1.71
CA THR A 45 -1.38 -5.01 2.25
C THR A 45 -2.49 -5.55 3.12
N SER A 46 -2.75 -4.85 4.23
CA SER A 46 -3.96 -5.01 5.02
C SER A 46 -4.81 -3.74 4.95
N ASN A 47 -6.05 -3.86 5.43
CA ASN A 47 -6.97 -2.77 5.71
C ASN A 47 -8.04 -3.28 6.70
N PRO A 48 -8.86 -2.39 7.28
CA PRO A 48 -9.87 -2.82 8.26
C PRO A 48 -10.85 -3.88 7.75
N SER A 49 -11.30 -3.83 6.50
CA SER A 49 -12.25 -4.84 5.98
C SER A 49 -11.60 -6.20 5.70
N ILE A 50 -10.30 -6.22 5.41
CA ILE A 50 -9.52 -7.48 5.31
C ILE A 50 -9.50 -8.17 6.69
N PHE A 51 -9.20 -7.43 7.75
CA PHE A 51 -9.19 -7.99 9.11
C PHE A 51 -10.58 -8.37 9.61
N GLU A 52 -11.59 -7.54 9.36
CA GLU A 52 -12.99 -7.88 9.66
C GLU A 52 -13.34 -9.24 9.07
N LYS A 53 -13.05 -9.45 7.78
CA LYS A 53 -13.30 -10.73 7.11
C LYS A 53 -12.47 -11.87 7.70
N ALA A 54 -11.16 -11.66 7.89
CA ALA A 54 -10.26 -12.70 8.41
C ALA A 54 -10.67 -13.17 9.81
N ILE A 55 -10.99 -12.22 10.69
CA ILE A 55 -11.36 -12.49 12.08
C ILE A 55 -12.80 -13.00 12.17
N GLY A 56 -13.75 -12.37 11.50
CA GLY A 56 -15.17 -12.67 11.63
C GLY A 56 -15.66 -13.89 10.85
N SER A 57 -14.88 -14.38 9.88
CA SER A 57 -15.28 -15.50 9.00
C SER A 57 -14.46 -16.78 9.22
N SER A 58 -13.68 -16.88 10.29
CA SER A 58 -12.84 -18.04 10.60
C SER A 58 -12.77 -18.32 12.12
N CYS A 59 -12.24 -19.49 12.48
CA CYS A 59 -11.88 -19.81 13.87
C CYS A 59 -10.38 -19.61 14.15
N ASP A 60 -9.61 -19.06 13.19
CA ASP A 60 -8.15 -18.93 13.29
C ASP A 60 -7.71 -18.04 14.45
N TYR A 61 -8.61 -17.17 14.92
CA TYR A 61 -8.34 -16.16 15.95
C TYR A 61 -8.84 -16.57 17.33
N ASP A 62 -9.62 -17.64 17.46
CA ASP A 62 -10.28 -18.07 18.69
C ASP A 62 -9.32 -18.14 19.88
N ASP A 63 -8.20 -18.84 19.72
CA ASP A 63 -7.25 -19.04 20.81
C ASP A 63 -6.56 -17.75 21.25
N ALA A 64 -6.29 -16.83 20.32
CA ALA A 64 -5.72 -15.55 20.68
C ALA A 64 -6.75 -14.59 21.26
N ILE A 65 -8.00 -14.64 20.79
CA ILE A 65 -9.12 -13.93 21.42
C ILE A 65 -9.27 -14.37 22.87
N ARG A 66 -9.23 -15.69 23.14
CA ARG A 66 -9.25 -16.23 24.52
C ARG A 66 -8.03 -15.80 25.33
N ARG A 67 -6.85 -15.76 24.72
CA ARG A 67 -5.58 -15.41 25.39
C ARG A 67 -5.47 -13.93 25.73
N HIS A 68 -5.94 -13.05 24.85
CA HIS A 68 -5.74 -11.60 24.96
C HIS A 68 -6.98 -10.87 25.47
N GLY A 69 -8.17 -11.43 25.28
CA GLY A 69 -9.43 -10.86 25.73
C GLY A 69 -9.48 -10.75 27.25
N ARG A 70 -9.92 -9.58 27.74
CA ARG A 70 -10.14 -9.33 29.17
C ARG A 70 -11.55 -8.78 29.41
N PRO A 71 -12.18 -9.09 30.55
CA PRO A 71 -13.44 -8.44 30.92
C PRO A 71 -13.31 -6.91 30.91
N GLY A 72 -14.25 -6.22 30.25
CA GLY A 72 -14.26 -4.76 30.15
C GLY A 72 -13.28 -4.15 29.14
N GLN A 73 -12.49 -4.96 28.43
CA GLN A 73 -11.57 -4.47 27.39
C GLN A 73 -12.33 -3.85 26.21
N ALA A 74 -11.84 -2.73 25.68
CA ALA A 74 -12.40 -2.15 24.47
C ALA A 74 -12.12 -3.06 23.25
N PRO A 75 -13.12 -3.35 22.39
CA PRO A 75 -12.92 -4.23 21.23
C PRO A 75 -11.79 -3.81 20.29
N VAL A 76 -11.55 -2.50 20.16
CA VAL A 76 -10.47 -1.95 19.33
C VAL A 76 -9.08 -2.36 19.85
N GLU A 77 -8.89 -2.43 21.16
CA GLU A 77 -7.61 -2.84 21.76
C GLU A 77 -7.30 -4.30 21.49
N LEU A 78 -8.33 -5.16 21.55
CA LEU A 78 -8.20 -6.57 21.21
C LEU A 78 -7.90 -6.74 19.72
N PHE A 79 -8.65 -6.06 18.86
CA PHE A 79 -8.42 -6.06 17.42
C PHE A 79 -6.98 -5.67 17.09
N GLU A 80 -6.49 -4.55 17.62
CA GLU A 80 -5.14 -4.07 17.35
C GLU A 80 -4.09 -5.07 17.80
N LYS A 81 -4.28 -5.71 18.95
CA LYS A 81 -3.36 -6.73 19.44
C LYS A 81 -3.24 -7.89 18.44
N LEU A 82 -4.36 -8.39 17.93
CA LEU A 82 -4.40 -9.46 16.93
C LEU A 82 -3.78 -9.02 15.60
N ALA A 83 -4.10 -7.81 15.13
CA ALA A 83 -3.57 -7.27 13.89
C ALA A 83 -2.05 -7.06 13.95
N ILE A 84 -1.53 -6.51 15.06
CA ILE A 84 -0.08 -6.30 15.25
C ILE A 84 0.66 -7.63 15.25
N GLU A 85 0.13 -8.68 15.88
CA GLU A 85 0.73 -10.02 15.87
C GLU A 85 0.85 -10.59 14.46
N ASP A 86 -0.24 -10.54 13.69
CA ASP A 86 -0.25 -11.05 12.32
C ASP A 86 0.69 -10.23 11.41
N ILE A 87 0.70 -8.89 11.56
CA ILE A 87 1.59 -8.02 10.77
C ILE A 87 3.06 -8.24 11.14
N ALA A 88 3.39 -8.39 12.42
CA ALA A 88 4.76 -8.69 12.84
C ALA A 88 5.23 -10.04 12.28
N ALA A 89 4.38 -11.07 12.34
CA ALA A 89 4.69 -12.38 11.77
C ALA A 89 4.85 -12.33 10.23
N ALA A 90 4.00 -11.58 9.53
CA ALA A 90 4.16 -11.36 8.10
C ALA A 90 5.46 -10.60 7.77
N CYS A 91 5.80 -9.57 8.55
CA CYS A 91 7.07 -8.85 8.43
C CYS A 91 8.26 -9.80 8.56
N ASP A 92 8.23 -10.73 9.53
CA ASP A 92 9.29 -11.72 9.73
C ASP A 92 9.46 -12.64 8.51
N LEU A 93 8.36 -13.07 7.88
CA LEU A 93 8.40 -13.88 6.65
C LEU A 93 8.97 -13.12 5.45
N PHE A 94 8.72 -11.81 5.35
CA PHE A 94 9.27 -10.96 4.29
C PHE A 94 10.68 -10.43 4.58
N GLY A 95 11.20 -10.59 5.80
CA GLY A 95 12.50 -10.08 6.24
C GLY A 95 13.66 -10.44 5.29
N PRO A 96 13.83 -11.72 4.91
CA PRO A 96 14.89 -12.10 3.96
C PRO A 96 14.81 -11.37 2.62
N LEU A 97 13.59 -11.18 2.08
CA LEU A 97 13.41 -10.44 0.83
C LEU A 97 13.70 -8.94 1.00
N TYR A 98 13.30 -8.37 2.13
CA TYR A 98 13.60 -6.99 2.46
C TYR A 98 15.12 -6.75 2.50
N ASP A 99 15.87 -7.65 3.12
CA ASP A 99 17.34 -7.56 3.19
C ASP A 99 17.98 -7.79 1.81
N GLU A 100 17.57 -8.83 1.07
CA GLU A 100 18.06 -9.14 -0.27
C GLU A 100 17.89 -7.96 -1.24
N THR A 101 16.73 -7.31 -1.18
CA THR A 101 16.41 -6.16 -2.04
C THR A 101 16.91 -4.84 -1.48
N LYS A 102 17.62 -4.86 -0.34
CA LYS A 102 18.11 -3.69 0.38
C LYS A 102 16.98 -2.69 0.62
N ALA A 103 15.90 -3.09 1.27
CA ALA A 103 14.69 -2.29 1.48
C ALA A 103 14.00 -1.82 0.17
N GLY A 104 14.16 -2.58 -0.92
CA GLY A 104 13.47 -2.34 -2.19
C GLY A 104 12.05 -2.91 -2.19
N ASP A 105 11.86 -4.07 -1.57
CA ASP A 105 10.60 -4.79 -1.42
C ASP A 105 10.54 -5.46 -0.04
N GLY A 106 9.60 -6.39 0.17
CA GLY A 106 9.44 -7.13 1.43
C GLY A 106 8.64 -6.35 2.47
N PHE A 107 7.79 -5.43 2.05
CA PHE A 107 7.01 -4.58 2.96
C PHE A 107 5.65 -5.18 3.30
N VAL A 108 5.21 -4.92 4.53
CA VAL A 108 3.86 -5.27 5.01
C VAL A 108 3.17 -3.99 5.49
N SER A 109 1.95 -3.73 5.02
CA SER A 109 1.22 -2.50 5.41
C SER A 109 0.18 -2.74 6.50
N LEU A 110 0.16 -1.87 7.53
CA LEU A 110 -0.88 -1.79 8.55
C LEU A 110 -1.49 -0.38 8.59
N GLU A 111 -2.82 -0.29 8.50
CA GLU A 111 -3.55 0.98 8.41
C GLU A 111 -3.88 1.57 9.78
N VAL A 112 -3.75 2.90 9.89
CA VAL A 112 -4.25 3.64 11.05
C VAL A 112 -5.78 3.58 11.13
N ALA A 113 -6.35 3.87 12.30
CA ALA A 113 -7.80 3.90 12.47
C ALA A 113 -8.47 4.89 11.48
N PRO A 114 -9.51 4.47 10.73
CA PRO A 114 -10.19 5.33 9.76
C PRO A 114 -10.82 6.60 10.36
N SER A 115 -11.21 6.56 11.64
CA SER A 115 -11.74 7.73 12.36
C SER A 115 -10.75 8.88 12.48
N LEU A 116 -9.44 8.61 12.33
CA LEU A 116 -8.38 9.61 12.38
C LEU A 116 -8.07 10.26 11.03
N ALA A 117 -8.73 9.84 9.94
CA ALA A 117 -8.39 10.28 8.57
C ALA A 117 -8.46 11.80 8.36
N ARG A 118 -9.16 12.55 9.23
CA ARG A 118 -9.24 14.03 9.22
C ARG A 118 -8.59 14.67 10.45
N ASN A 119 -7.70 13.96 11.13
CA ASN A 119 -6.95 14.43 12.28
C ASN A 119 -5.47 14.13 12.06
N ALA A 120 -4.72 15.13 11.59
CA ALA A 120 -3.30 14.98 11.30
C ALA A 120 -2.49 14.57 12.53
N ALA A 121 -2.70 15.25 13.67
CA ALA A 121 -1.98 14.97 14.91
C ALA A 121 -2.29 13.56 15.44
N GLY A 122 -3.57 13.18 15.43
CA GLY A 122 -4.01 11.83 15.82
C GLY A 122 -3.43 10.75 14.90
N THR A 123 -3.47 10.96 13.59
CA THR A 123 -2.86 10.05 12.60
C THR A 123 -1.36 9.88 12.83
N THR A 124 -0.62 10.98 13.04
CA THR A 124 0.82 10.92 13.29
C THR A 124 1.15 10.19 14.59
N ALA A 125 0.43 10.50 15.67
CA ALA A 125 0.63 9.85 16.96
C ALA A 125 0.36 8.34 16.88
N GLU A 126 -0.74 7.96 16.23
CA GLU A 126 -1.13 6.58 16.07
C GLU A 126 -0.17 5.81 15.17
N ALA A 127 0.25 6.41 14.06
CA ALA A 127 1.24 5.81 13.17
C ALA A 127 2.57 5.53 13.88
N LYS A 128 3.04 6.47 14.72
CA LYS A 128 4.25 6.28 15.55
C LYS A 128 4.07 5.14 16.56
N ARG A 129 2.90 5.04 17.19
CA ARG A 129 2.57 3.98 18.15
C ARG A 129 2.56 2.61 17.47
N LEU A 130 1.87 2.48 16.33
CA LEU A 130 1.81 1.23 15.55
C LEU A 130 3.20 0.82 15.03
N TRP A 131 3.99 1.78 14.55
CA TRP A 131 5.37 1.54 14.13
C TRP A 131 6.21 0.94 15.26
N ALA A 132 6.15 1.54 16.45
CA ALA A 132 6.85 1.07 17.63
C ALA A 132 6.33 -0.29 18.13
N ALA A 133 5.02 -0.53 18.04
CA ALA A 133 4.39 -1.76 18.53
C ALA A 133 4.71 -2.98 17.65
N VAL A 134 4.71 -2.81 16.32
CA VAL A 134 5.12 -3.88 15.39
C VAL A 134 6.64 -4.10 15.43
N ASN A 135 7.41 -3.02 15.58
CA ASN A 135 8.87 -3.06 15.73
C ASN A 135 9.58 -3.92 14.66
N ARG A 136 9.30 -3.63 13.38
CA ARG A 136 9.95 -4.25 12.22
C ARG A 136 10.25 -3.19 11.16
N SER A 137 11.47 -3.20 10.61
CA SER A 137 11.92 -2.18 9.66
C SER A 137 11.22 -2.20 8.30
N ASN A 138 10.60 -3.34 7.97
CA ASN A 138 9.83 -3.56 6.75
C ASN A 138 8.32 -3.36 6.93
N LEU A 139 7.88 -2.78 8.05
CA LEU A 139 6.53 -2.25 8.15
C LEU A 139 6.37 -1.03 7.21
N MET A 140 5.18 -0.86 6.66
CA MET A 140 4.67 0.43 6.22
C MET A 140 3.42 0.78 7.02
N VAL A 141 3.40 1.95 7.65
CA VAL A 141 2.14 2.45 8.21
C VAL A 141 1.31 3.01 7.06
N LYS A 142 0.05 2.60 6.96
CA LYS A 142 -0.83 3.01 5.88
C LYS A 142 -1.71 4.17 6.34
N VAL A 143 -1.63 5.28 5.59
CA VAL A 143 -2.25 6.57 5.92
C VAL A 143 -3.13 7.02 4.74
N PRO A 144 -4.41 7.38 4.96
CA PRO A 144 -5.25 7.93 3.91
C PRO A 144 -4.69 9.22 3.30
N GLY A 145 -4.74 9.37 1.98
CA GLY A 145 -4.34 10.58 1.24
C GLY A 145 -5.35 11.73 1.32
N THR A 146 -5.93 11.97 2.50
CA THR A 146 -6.74 13.16 2.79
C THR A 146 -5.87 14.40 2.92
N VAL A 147 -6.46 15.60 3.06
CA VAL A 147 -5.69 16.83 3.28
C VAL A 147 -4.86 16.73 4.57
N GLU A 148 -5.47 16.27 5.65
CA GLU A 148 -4.82 16.08 6.94
C GLU A 148 -3.82 14.92 6.92
N GLY A 149 -4.12 13.87 6.15
CA GLY A 149 -3.21 12.75 5.93
C GLY A 149 -1.91 13.14 5.20
N LEU A 150 -1.95 14.17 4.34
CA LEU A 150 -0.71 14.70 3.72
C LEU A 150 0.22 15.32 4.76
N GLN A 151 -0.32 16.08 5.73
CA GLN A 151 0.47 16.66 6.80
C GLN A 151 1.10 15.56 7.66
N ALA A 152 0.29 14.57 8.06
CA ALA A 152 0.79 13.43 8.81
C ALA A 152 1.87 12.65 8.04
N PHE A 153 1.67 12.43 6.74
CA PHE A 153 2.64 11.74 5.88
C PHE A 153 3.98 12.49 5.78
N GLU A 154 3.95 13.80 5.62
CA GLU A 154 5.17 14.62 5.62
C GLU A 154 5.94 14.46 6.95
N ASP A 155 5.23 14.57 8.09
CA ASP A 155 5.81 14.44 9.43
C ASP A 155 6.40 13.05 9.68
N LEU A 156 5.68 11.99 9.30
CA LEU A 156 6.14 10.61 9.43
C LEU A 156 7.36 10.32 8.55
N THR A 157 7.38 10.85 7.33
CA THR A 157 8.53 10.75 6.42
C THR A 157 9.75 11.44 7.03
N ALA A 158 9.58 12.62 7.63
CA ALA A 158 10.65 13.35 8.30
C ALA A 158 11.26 12.55 9.47
N GLU A 159 10.40 11.83 10.20
CA GLU A 159 10.79 10.95 11.31
C GLU A 159 11.43 9.63 10.84
N GLY A 160 11.31 9.30 9.55
CA GLY A 160 11.90 8.13 8.92
C GLY A 160 11.02 6.89 8.99
N ILE A 161 9.71 7.07 9.19
CA ILE A 161 8.72 6.00 9.14
C ILE A 161 8.36 5.77 7.68
N SER A 162 8.38 4.51 7.25
CA SER A 162 7.93 4.13 5.91
C SER A 162 6.40 4.13 5.85
N VAL A 163 5.83 4.77 4.82
CA VAL A 163 4.38 5.01 4.74
C VAL A 163 3.80 4.55 3.41
N ASN A 164 2.69 3.82 3.48
CA ASN A 164 1.81 3.53 2.36
C ASN A 164 0.67 4.56 2.34
N VAL A 165 0.71 5.52 1.41
CA VAL A 165 -0.39 6.50 1.28
C VAL A 165 -1.53 5.87 0.48
N THR A 166 -2.72 5.78 1.05
CA THR A 166 -3.87 5.07 0.46
C THR A 166 -5.01 5.98 0.02
N LEU A 167 -6.02 5.41 -0.63
CA LEU A 167 -7.24 6.08 -1.09
C LEU A 167 -6.96 7.24 -2.06
N LEU A 168 -6.02 7.04 -2.98
CA LEU A 168 -5.71 8.00 -4.03
C LEU A 168 -6.52 7.70 -5.30
N PHE A 169 -7.30 8.68 -5.76
CA PHE A 169 -8.18 8.52 -6.93
C PHE A 169 -7.91 9.53 -8.04
N SER A 170 -7.15 10.59 -7.79
CA SER A 170 -6.91 11.67 -8.74
C SER A 170 -5.43 12.02 -8.88
N CYS A 171 -5.04 12.41 -10.09
CA CYS A 171 -3.69 12.90 -10.38
C CYS A 171 -3.33 14.12 -9.53
N GLN A 172 -4.29 15.02 -9.28
CA GLN A 172 -4.09 16.20 -8.42
C GLN A 172 -3.74 15.79 -6.99
N ARG A 173 -4.44 14.79 -6.43
CA ARG A 173 -4.13 14.32 -5.08
C ARG A 173 -2.77 13.62 -5.04
N TYR A 174 -2.45 12.80 -6.04
CA TYR A 174 -1.13 12.17 -6.13
C TYR A 174 0.00 13.20 -6.21
N ALA A 175 -0.17 14.28 -6.97
CA ALA A 175 0.81 15.37 -7.01
C ALA A 175 1.08 15.97 -5.63
N ALA A 176 0.02 16.19 -4.84
CA ALA A 176 0.14 16.69 -3.47
C ALA A 176 0.81 15.67 -2.52
N VAL A 177 0.58 14.37 -2.72
CA VAL A 177 1.29 13.30 -1.98
C VAL A 177 2.78 13.31 -2.32
N ALA A 178 3.14 13.39 -3.60
CA ALA A 178 4.53 13.41 -4.02
C ALA A 178 5.27 14.64 -3.48
N GLU A 179 4.61 15.81 -3.44
CA GLU A 179 5.15 17.02 -2.83
C GLU A 179 5.39 16.86 -1.32
N ALA A 180 4.41 16.31 -0.59
CA ALA A 180 4.54 16.03 0.85
C ALA A 180 5.72 15.07 1.15
N TYR A 181 5.91 14.06 0.30
CA TYR A 181 7.04 13.15 0.43
C TYR A 181 8.40 13.85 0.26
N LEU A 182 8.53 14.71 -0.76
CA LEU A 182 9.76 15.49 -0.98
C LEU A 182 10.07 16.39 0.21
N LYS A 183 9.06 17.11 0.74
CA LYS A 183 9.23 17.97 1.93
C LYS A 183 9.65 17.17 3.16
N GLY A 184 9.06 16.01 3.39
CA GLY A 184 9.42 15.13 4.50
C GLY A 184 10.88 14.65 4.40
N LEU A 185 11.30 14.23 3.21
CA LEU A 185 12.69 13.84 2.94
C LEU A 185 13.66 15.02 3.12
N GLU A 186 13.30 16.22 2.67
CA GLU A 186 14.09 17.44 2.83
C GLU A 186 14.27 17.82 4.29
N ARG A 187 13.18 17.80 5.08
CA ARG A 187 13.22 18.04 6.52
C ARG A 187 14.14 17.05 7.22
N ARG A 188 14.06 15.77 6.85
CA ARG A 188 14.94 14.72 7.39
C ARG A 188 16.41 14.94 7.02
N ALA A 189 16.67 15.27 5.76
CA ALA A 189 18.01 15.53 5.26
C ALA A 189 18.65 16.76 5.91
N ALA A 190 17.87 17.83 6.13
CA ALA A 190 18.31 19.04 6.84
C ALA A 190 18.67 18.75 8.30
N ALA A 191 18.01 17.77 8.93
CA ALA A 191 18.34 17.28 10.26
C ALA A 191 19.53 16.29 10.27
N GLY A 192 20.20 16.04 9.14
CA GLY A 192 21.33 15.11 9.05
C GLY A 192 20.99 13.64 9.27
N LYS A 193 19.70 13.27 9.19
CA LYS A 193 19.23 11.89 9.43
C LYS A 193 19.26 11.06 8.14
N ASP A 194 19.50 9.75 8.30
CA ASP A 194 19.60 8.78 7.19
C ASP A 194 18.29 8.64 6.39
N LEU A 195 18.36 8.86 5.07
CA LEU A 195 17.23 8.73 4.13
C LEU A 195 17.08 7.31 3.55
N SER A 196 18.11 6.46 3.63
CA SER A 196 18.17 5.18 2.91
C SER A 196 17.13 4.15 3.36
N LYS A 197 16.63 4.32 4.59
CA LYS A 197 15.62 3.48 5.24
C LYS A 197 14.20 4.02 5.12
N VAL A 198 14.00 5.17 4.48
CA VAL A 198 12.68 5.75 4.25
C VAL A 198 12.16 5.28 2.91
N ALA A 199 11.07 4.51 2.93
CA ALA A 199 10.38 4.04 1.74
C ALA A 199 8.91 4.49 1.77
N SER A 200 8.33 4.68 0.59
CA SER A 200 6.92 4.98 0.49
C SER A 200 6.32 4.41 -0.80
N VAL A 201 5.05 4.02 -0.70
CA VAL A 201 4.21 3.73 -1.85
C VAL A 201 2.96 4.64 -1.83
N ALA A 202 2.48 5.00 -3.01
CA ALA A 202 1.25 5.74 -3.22
C ALA A 202 0.21 4.79 -3.85
N SER A 203 -0.66 4.22 -3.01
CA SER A 203 -1.73 3.30 -3.42
C SER A 203 -2.84 4.04 -4.18
N PHE A 204 -2.73 3.99 -5.51
CA PHE A 204 -3.61 4.64 -6.48
C PHE A 204 -4.67 3.66 -6.98
N PHE A 205 -5.93 3.97 -6.72
CA PHE A 205 -7.06 3.08 -6.94
C PHE A 205 -7.49 3.07 -8.41
N VAL A 206 -7.66 1.87 -8.95
CA VAL A 206 -7.96 1.66 -10.38
C VAL A 206 -9.44 1.32 -10.60
N SER A 207 -9.89 0.11 -10.28
CA SER A 207 -11.22 -0.38 -10.69
C SER A 207 -12.41 0.46 -10.20
N ARG A 208 -12.26 1.15 -9.05
CA ARG A 208 -13.30 2.03 -8.51
C ARG A 208 -13.58 3.23 -9.41
N VAL A 209 -12.60 3.67 -10.19
CA VAL A 209 -12.74 4.80 -11.13
C VAL A 209 -13.61 4.40 -12.31
N ASP A 210 -13.34 3.24 -12.93
CA ASP A 210 -14.18 2.73 -14.02
C ASP A 210 -15.59 2.41 -13.51
N SER A 211 -15.73 1.79 -12.33
CA SER A 211 -17.06 1.51 -11.76
C SER A 211 -17.91 2.78 -11.63
N ALA A 212 -17.31 3.91 -11.23
CA ALA A 212 -18.01 5.18 -11.12
C ALA A 212 -18.27 5.85 -12.48
N ILE A 213 -17.29 5.84 -13.38
CA ILE A 213 -17.38 6.54 -14.68
C ILE A 213 -18.25 5.76 -15.66
N ASP A 214 -18.12 4.44 -15.71
CA ASP A 214 -18.92 3.57 -16.57
C ASP A 214 -20.42 3.70 -16.22
N THR A 215 -20.76 3.79 -14.94
CA THR A 215 -22.15 4.06 -14.49
C THR A 215 -22.71 5.38 -15.06
N LEU A 216 -21.85 6.39 -15.29
CA LEU A 216 -22.26 7.66 -15.90
C LEU A 216 -22.31 7.56 -17.43
N LEU A 217 -21.40 6.81 -18.05
CA LEU A 217 -21.35 6.57 -19.49
C LEU A 217 -22.50 5.70 -19.98
N GLU A 218 -22.95 4.71 -19.19
CA GLU A 218 -24.08 3.84 -19.54
C GLU A 218 -25.41 4.60 -19.63
N LYS A 219 -25.54 5.72 -18.92
CA LYS A 219 -26.71 6.60 -18.97
C LYS A 219 -26.76 7.48 -20.22
N ARG A 220 -25.68 7.49 -21.01
CA ARG A 220 -25.56 8.27 -22.25
C ARG A 220 -26.01 7.45 -23.46
N THR A 221 -26.63 8.12 -24.42
CA THR A 221 -27.16 7.49 -25.64
C THR A 221 -26.18 7.57 -26.80
N GLU A 222 -25.18 8.44 -26.71
CA GLU A 222 -24.17 8.66 -27.72
C GLU A 222 -23.30 7.39 -27.91
N PRO A 223 -23.11 6.88 -29.14
CA PRO A 223 -22.28 5.69 -29.39
C PRO A 223 -20.84 5.83 -28.87
N GLN A 224 -20.32 7.05 -28.85
CA GLN A 224 -19.00 7.39 -28.34
C GLN A 224 -18.86 7.10 -26.84
N ALA A 225 -19.94 7.24 -26.05
CA ALA A 225 -19.91 6.96 -24.61
C ALA A 225 -19.67 5.47 -24.35
N LYS A 226 -20.32 4.59 -25.12
CA LYS A 226 -20.12 3.14 -25.02
C LYS A 226 -18.68 2.73 -25.37
N ALA A 227 -18.05 3.44 -26.32
CA ALA A 227 -16.67 3.19 -26.69
C ALA A 227 -15.64 3.62 -25.63
N LEU A 228 -16.05 4.34 -24.57
CA LEU A 228 -15.19 4.81 -23.48
C LEU A 228 -15.26 3.95 -22.22
N LEU A 229 -16.16 2.98 -22.16
CA LEU A 229 -16.31 2.06 -21.03
C LEU A 229 -14.99 1.33 -20.72
N GLY A 230 -14.61 1.28 -19.44
CA GLY A 230 -13.41 0.58 -18.97
C GLY A 230 -12.08 1.23 -19.34
N LYS A 231 -12.07 2.48 -19.83
CA LYS A 231 -10.84 3.17 -20.25
C LYS A 231 -10.34 4.21 -19.25
N ALA A 232 -11.21 4.71 -18.38
CA ALA A 232 -10.92 5.89 -17.59
C ALA A 232 -9.90 5.63 -16.47
N ALA A 233 -9.99 4.48 -15.79
CA ALA A 233 -9.09 4.11 -14.71
C ALA A 233 -7.65 3.94 -15.19
N VAL A 234 -7.45 3.22 -16.30
CA VAL A 234 -6.13 3.00 -16.90
C VAL A 234 -5.52 4.33 -17.37
N ALA A 235 -6.32 5.19 -18.03
CA ALA A 235 -5.86 6.51 -18.46
C ALA A 235 -5.43 7.38 -17.26
N ASN A 236 -6.24 7.41 -16.20
CA ASN A 236 -5.94 8.15 -14.96
C ASN A 236 -4.66 7.64 -14.29
N ALA A 237 -4.47 6.31 -14.19
CA ALA A 237 -3.27 5.71 -13.63
C ALA A 237 -2.01 6.04 -14.46
N LYS A 238 -2.09 5.96 -15.80
CA LYS A 238 -0.97 6.31 -16.69
C LYS A 238 -0.58 7.80 -16.56
N LEU A 239 -1.55 8.70 -16.38
CA LEU A 239 -1.28 10.12 -16.11
C LEU A 239 -0.59 10.34 -14.75
N ALA A 240 -1.02 9.62 -13.70
CA ALA A 240 -0.36 9.65 -12.39
C ALA A 240 1.09 9.15 -12.50
N TYR A 241 1.33 8.06 -13.24
CA TYR A 241 2.68 7.54 -13.49
C TYR A 241 3.58 8.56 -14.20
N GLN A 242 3.09 9.21 -15.26
CA GLN A 242 3.84 10.28 -15.94
C GLN A 242 4.19 11.43 -15.00
N HIS A 243 3.26 11.83 -14.12
CA HIS A 243 3.54 12.84 -13.11
C HIS A 243 4.65 12.39 -12.14
N GLY A 244 4.58 11.15 -11.65
CA GLY A 244 5.60 10.57 -10.78
C GLY A 244 6.99 10.59 -11.40
N LYS A 245 7.09 10.19 -12.69
CA LYS A 245 8.36 10.25 -13.43
C LYS A 245 8.95 11.66 -13.51
N LYS A 246 8.11 12.70 -13.67
CA LYS A 246 8.57 14.08 -13.69
C LYS A 246 9.11 14.50 -12.32
N VAL A 247 8.37 14.22 -11.25
CA VAL A 247 8.77 14.59 -9.88
C VAL A 247 10.05 13.88 -9.46
N PHE A 248 10.11 12.56 -9.61
CA PHE A 248 11.27 11.75 -9.20
C PHE A 248 12.42 11.75 -10.22
N GLY A 249 12.23 12.34 -11.40
CA GLY A 249 13.30 12.66 -12.35
C GLY A 249 13.91 14.05 -12.16
N SER A 250 13.32 14.89 -11.28
CA SER A 250 13.71 16.29 -11.09
C SER A 250 15.07 16.45 -10.40
N ALA A 251 15.70 17.62 -10.57
CA ALA A 251 16.94 17.96 -9.86
C ALA A 251 16.76 17.95 -8.33
N ARG A 252 15.59 18.40 -7.84
CA ARG A 252 15.21 18.38 -6.42
C ARG A 252 15.28 16.98 -5.84
N PHE A 253 14.66 16.00 -6.49
CA PHE A 253 14.73 14.62 -6.01
C PHE A 253 16.12 14.01 -6.20
N LYS A 254 16.82 14.28 -7.32
CA LYS A 254 18.19 13.77 -7.53
C LYS A 254 19.16 14.19 -6.41
N ALA A 255 19.01 15.40 -5.87
CA ALA A 255 19.81 15.86 -4.73
C ALA A 255 19.52 15.06 -3.44
N LEU A 256 18.27 14.65 -3.21
CA LEU A 256 17.89 13.78 -2.09
C LEU A 256 18.35 12.33 -2.33
N ALA A 257 18.25 11.84 -3.57
CA ALA A 257 18.68 10.50 -3.96
C ALA A 257 20.19 10.32 -3.77
N ALA A 258 21.00 11.36 -4.05
CA ALA A 258 22.43 11.38 -3.75
C ALA A 258 22.74 11.24 -2.24
N LYS A 259 21.77 11.53 -1.36
CA LYS A 259 21.83 11.32 0.10
C LYS A 259 21.16 10.01 0.54
N GLY A 260 20.82 9.12 -0.40
CA GLY A 260 20.22 7.82 -0.14
C GLY A 260 18.69 7.76 -0.22
N ALA A 261 17.99 8.86 -0.53
CA ALA A 261 16.53 8.81 -0.65
C ALA A 261 16.05 7.93 -1.81
N ARG A 262 14.88 7.31 -1.64
CA ARG A 262 14.23 6.47 -2.64
C ARG A 262 13.00 7.18 -3.22
N PRO A 263 12.67 6.99 -4.51
CA PRO A 263 11.45 7.55 -5.07
C PRO A 263 10.24 6.87 -4.41
N GLN A 264 9.16 7.62 -4.19
CA GLN A 264 7.89 7.00 -3.83
C GLN A 264 7.37 6.25 -5.06
N ARG A 265 7.09 4.96 -4.90
CA ARG A 265 6.52 4.15 -5.99
C ARG A 265 5.02 4.30 -6.04
N LEU A 266 4.43 4.29 -7.23
CA LEU A 266 2.99 4.09 -7.35
C LEU A 266 2.68 2.62 -7.10
N LEU A 267 1.60 2.36 -6.35
CA LEU A 267 1.04 1.03 -6.13
C LEU A 267 -0.36 1.04 -6.71
N TRP A 268 -0.61 0.20 -7.71
CA TRP A 268 -1.94 0.07 -8.30
C TRP A 268 -2.84 -0.74 -7.37
N ALA A 269 -3.76 -0.05 -6.70
CA ALA A 269 -4.66 -0.65 -5.73
C ALA A 269 -6.04 -0.91 -6.35
N SER A 270 -6.79 -1.86 -5.78
CA SER A 270 -8.12 -2.22 -6.29
C SER A 270 -8.07 -2.61 -7.79
N THR A 271 -7.17 -3.51 -8.13
CA THR A 271 -6.88 -3.99 -9.50
C THR A 271 -7.69 -5.22 -9.91
N GLY A 272 -8.58 -5.72 -9.06
CA GLY A 272 -9.56 -6.73 -9.44
C GLY A 272 -10.69 -6.11 -10.27
N THR A 273 -10.87 -6.59 -11.50
CA THR A 273 -11.96 -6.21 -12.40
C THR A 273 -13.34 -6.38 -11.74
N LYS A 274 -14.23 -5.40 -11.92
CA LYS A 274 -15.59 -5.40 -11.35
C LYS A 274 -16.69 -5.70 -12.35
N ASN A 275 -16.40 -5.47 -13.64
CA ASN A 275 -17.32 -5.76 -14.73
C ASN A 275 -16.97 -7.12 -15.37
N PRO A 276 -17.86 -8.11 -15.35
CA PRO A 276 -17.58 -9.43 -15.92
C PRO A 276 -17.35 -9.42 -17.45
N ALA A 277 -17.70 -8.33 -18.13
CA ALA A 277 -17.42 -8.16 -19.55
C ALA A 277 -15.94 -7.83 -19.84
N TYR A 278 -15.17 -7.40 -18.84
CA TYR A 278 -13.74 -7.09 -18.99
C TYR A 278 -12.91 -8.31 -18.59
N LYS A 279 -11.68 -8.39 -19.12
CA LYS A 279 -10.71 -9.40 -18.67
C LYS A 279 -10.45 -9.21 -17.16
N ASP A 280 -10.35 -10.31 -16.43
CA ASP A 280 -10.00 -10.30 -15.00
C ASP A 280 -8.58 -9.75 -14.76
N THR A 281 -7.69 -9.86 -15.74
CA THR A 281 -6.32 -9.30 -15.74
C THR A 281 -6.21 -7.88 -16.28
N LEU A 282 -7.30 -7.25 -16.75
CA LEU A 282 -7.27 -5.97 -17.49
C LEU A 282 -6.31 -4.94 -16.89
N TYR A 283 -6.45 -4.67 -15.59
CA TYR A 283 -5.67 -3.63 -14.94
C TYR A 283 -4.22 -4.03 -14.68
N VAL A 284 -3.93 -5.33 -14.52
CA VAL A 284 -2.55 -5.79 -14.39
C VAL A 284 -1.84 -5.63 -15.73
N ASP A 285 -2.45 -6.13 -16.81
CA ASP A 285 -1.87 -6.10 -18.17
C ASP A 285 -1.58 -4.67 -18.64
N GLU A 286 -2.50 -3.74 -18.39
CA GLU A 286 -2.42 -2.35 -18.87
C GLU A 286 -1.50 -1.43 -18.06
N LEU A 287 -1.10 -1.84 -16.86
CA LEU A 287 -0.35 -1.01 -15.91
C LEU A 287 1.04 -1.55 -15.55
N ILE A 288 1.58 -2.42 -16.40
CA ILE A 288 2.96 -2.89 -16.29
C ILE A 288 3.92 -1.75 -16.69
N GLY A 289 4.79 -1.32 -15.75
CA GLY A 289 5.89 -0.38 -16.01
C GLY A 289 6.27 0.51 -14.84
#